data_AF-A0A556RUH5-F1
#
_entry.id   AF-A0A556RUH5-F1
#
_cell.length_a   1.000
_cell.length_b   1.000
_cell.length_c   1.000
_cell.angle_alpha   90.00
_cell.angle_beta   90.00
_cell.angle_gamma   90.00
#
_symmetry.space_group_name_H-M   'P 1'
#
loop_
_entity.id
_entity.type
_entity.pdbx_description
1 polymer ?
#
loop_
_entity_poly.entity_id
_entity_poly.type
_entity_poly.pdbx_seq_one_letter_code
_entity_poly.pdbx_strand_id
1 'polypeptide(L)'
;MNKLDKDCTYPENYRQLSESEQEKIDKLCPIRKFNLKFDLKKLYKLIYKEPVIIYNGQNFQLTLSMSENYNIESDGTIYEGDIFLSIVKDNIVKDRIYLANNYINLSDFAAAYQHYFITSEGEINTLYLIEVEEGISPMFWKHYKIDNQKMKFVLQDMLVNVKNGVRYQIVYPNQFNVISNKSVTKIDSQELKSCEDEYDKEEYYSCYVDVYKHYHNRLKQKINLLNKNNNTIKKSYLKLQKKMASSCLELPPPVSGNRGETDPYLSKVMFCLIQNYKQEITNIEKQLAH
;
A
#
# COMPACT_ATOMS: atom_id res chain seq x y z
N MET A 1 -2.83 3.65 10.82
CA MET A 1 -2.07 2.40 10.75
C MET A 1 -1.65 1.81 12.09
N ASN A 2 -1.12 2.55 13.07
CA ASN A 2 -0.75 1.95 14.38
C ASN A 2 -1.84 1.09 15.02
N LYS A 3 -3.12 1.45 14.78
CA LYS A 3 -4.26 0.64 15.18
C LYS A 3 -4.40 -0.64 14.35
N LEU A 4 -4.58 -0.56 13.03
CA LEU A 4 -4.65 -1.74 12.13
C LEU A 4 -3.44 -2.70 12.24
N ASP A 5 -2.23 -2.16 12.32
CA ASP A 5 -0.97 -2.91 12.47
C ASP A 5 -0.97 -3.68 13.80
N LYS A 6 -1.31 -3.01 14.90
CA LYS A 6 -1.45 -3.63 16.23
C LYS A 6 -2.62 -4.62 16.29
N ASP A 7 -3.74 -4.25 15.69
CA ASP A 7 -5.01 -4.96 15.78
C ASP A 7 -5.04 -6.19 14.84
N CYS A 8 -4.22 -6.22 13.79
CA CYS A 8 -4.13 -7.31 12.81
C CYS A 8 -2.75 -7.98 12.76
N THR A 9 -1.92 -7.81 13.80
CA THR A 9 -0.72 -8.63 14.02
C THR A 9 -1.04 -9.75 14.99
N TYR A 10 -0.76 -10.98 14.60
CA TYR A 10 -1.07 -12.18 15.35
C TYR A 10 0.21 -12.76 15.97
N PRO A 11 0.15 -13.32 17.19
CA PRO A 11 1.32 -13.89 17.84
C PRO A 11 1.84 -15.15 17.12
N GLU A 12 3.11 -15.49 17.31
CA GLU A 12 3.76 -16.68 16.72
C GLU A 12 2.99 -17.98 16.99
N ASN A 13 2.49 -18.13 18.22
CA ASN A 13 1.73 -19.31 18.63
C ASN A 13 0.26 -19.27 18.21
N TYR A 14 -0.18 -18.31 17.39
CA TYR A 14 -1.59 -18.12 17.03
C TYR A 14 -2.27 -19.41 16.56
N ARG A 15 -1.59 -20.18 15.70
CA ARG A 15 -2.07 -21.47 15.17
C ARG A 15 -2.22 -22.57 16.24
N GLN A 16 -1.54 -22.43 17.36
CA GLN A 16 -1.53 -23.39 18.48
C GLN A 16 -2.57 -23.03 19.56
N LEU A 17 -3.18 -21.84 19.47
CA LEU A 17 -4.21 -21.39 20.40
C LEU A 17 -5.53 -22.15 20.16
N SER A 18 -6.36 -22.24 21.20
CA SER A 18 -7.72 -22.75 21.05
C SER A 18 -8.57 -21.85 20.16
N GLU A 19 -9.64 -22.38 19.55
CA GLU A 19 -10.56 -21.58 18.71
C GLU A 19 -11.10 -20.35 19.47
N SER A 20 -11.45 -20.51 20.75
CA SER A 20 -11.94 -19.39 21.58
C SER A 20 -10.88 -18.29 21.80
N GLU A 21 -9.59 -18.64 21.82
CA GLU A 21 -8.50 -17.67 22.00
C GLU A 21 -8.18 -16.97 20.69
N GLN A 22 -8.15 -17.73 19.59
CA GLN A 22 -8.05 -17.19 18.24
C GLN A 22 -9.19 -16.19 17.99
N GLU A 23 -10.43 -16.52 18.35
CA GLU A 23 -11.56 -15.61 18.21
C GLU A 23 -11.41 -14.29 18.99
N LYS A 24 -10.74 -14.30 20.15
CA LYS A 24 -10.49 -13.07 20.92
C LYS A 24 -9.47 -12.18 20.23
N ILE A 25 -8.41 -12.76 19.67
CA ILE A 25 -7.38 -12.03 18.92
C ILE A 25 -7.96 -11.51 17.62
N ASP A 26 -8.71 -12.35 16.90
CA ASP A 26 -9.38 -12.00 15.65
C ASP A 26 -10.33 -10.81 15.79
N LYS A 27 -10.99 -10.65 16.94
CA LYS A 27 -11.89 -9.51 17.22
C LYS A 27 -11.18 -8.16 17.28
N LEU A 28 -9.87 -8.15 17.49
CA LEU A 28 -9.08 -6.92 17.47
C LEU A 28 -8.97 -6.40 16.04
N CYS A 29 -8.75 -7.27 15.07
CA CYS A 29 -8.61 -6.89 13.67
C CYS A 29 -9.98 -6.46 13.10
N PRO A 30 -10.12 -5.22 12.58
CA PRO A 30 -11.40 -4.70 12.08
C PRO A 30 -12.05 -5.58 11.00
N ILE A 31 -11.24 -6.38 10.29
CA ILE A 31 -11.67 -7.29 9.23
C ILE A 31 -12.70 -8.31 9.71
N ARG A 32 -12.60 -8.80 10.96
CA ARG A 32 -13.64 -9.66 11.54
C ARG A 32 -14.85 -8.91 12.05
N LYS A 33 -14.72 -7.64 12.45
CA LYS A 33 -15.88 -6.80 12.84
C LYS A 33 -16.83 -6.57 11.66
N PHE A 34 -16.29 -6.54 10.44
CA PHE A 34 -17.07 -6.52 9.19
C PHE A 34 -17.48 -7.91 8.67
N ASN A 35 -17.19 -8.95 9.45
CA ASN A 35 -17.83 -10.28 9.41
C ASN A 35 -17.92 -10.90 8.01
N LEU A 36 -16.80 -10.98 7.31
CA LEU A 36 -16.68 -11.90 6.20
C LEU A 36 -15.83 -13.08 6.66
N LYS A 37 -16.46 -14.03 7.37
CA LYS A 37 -16.09 -15.44 7.20
C LYS A 37 -16.36 -15.75 5.72
N PHE A 38 -15.47 -15.28 4.85
CA PHE A 38 -15.56 -15.57 3.44
C PHE A 38 -15.22 -17.03 3.30
N ASP A 39 -16.26 -17.87 3.20
CA ASP A 39 -16.12 -19.20 2.67
C ASP A 39 -15.74 -19.01 1.20
N LEU A 40 -14.43 -18.85 0.97
CA LEU A 40 -13.86 -18.62 -0.34
C LEU A 40 -14.35 -19.70 -1.30
N LYS A 41 -14.43 -20.97 -0.86
CA LYS A 41 -14.97 -22.07 -1.66
C LYS A 41 -16.44 -21.83 -2.08
N LYS A 42 -17.30 -21.32 -1.20
CA LYS A 42 -18.69 -20.94 -1.57
C LYS A 42 -18.76 -19.69 -2.44
N LEU A 43 -18.00 -18.64 -2.13
CA LEU A 43 -17.93 -17.45 -2.97
C LEU A 43 -17.50 -17.84 -4.38
N TYR A 44 -16.45 -18.66 -4.50
CA TYR A 44 -15.96 -19.17 -5.77
C TYR A 44 -17.06 -19.89 -6.55
N LYS A 45 -17.79 -20.83 -5.94
CA LYS A 45 -18.93 -21.48 -6.60
C LYS A 45 -19.98 -20.49 -7.12
N LEU A 46 -20.11 -19.32 -6.50
CA LEU A 46 -21.06 -18.27 -6.89
C LEU A 46 -20.52 -17.38 -8.02
N ILE A 47 -19.27 -16.91 -7.94
CA ILE A 47 -18.70 -15.91 -8.87
C ILE A 47 -17.94 -16.52 -10.06
N TYR A 48 -17.68 -17.82 -10.03
CA TYR A 48 -16.94 -18.55 -11.05
C TYR A 48 -17.69 -18.61 -12.39
N LYS A 49 -19.02 -18.77 -12.34
CA LYS A 49 -19.83 -18.98 -13.55
C LYS A 49 -20.18 -17.65 -14.21
N GLU A 50 -20.62 -16.69 -13.41
CA GLU A 50 -21.10 -15.39 -13.84
C GLU A 50 -20.79 -14.34 -12.78
N PRO A 51 -20.65 -13.06 -13.17
CA PRO A 51 -20.51 -11.97 -12.21
C PRO A 51 -21.71 -11.91 -11.24
N VAL A 52 -21.43 -11.79 -9.95
CA VAL A 52 -22.47 -11.68 -8.91
C VAL A 52 -22.66 -10.22 -8.53
N ILE A 53 -23.91 -9.74 -8.61
CA ILE A 53 -24.27 -8.39 -8.17
C ILE A 53 -24.29 -8.37 -6.64
N ILE A 54 -23.41 -7.58 -6.02
CA ILE A 54 -23.35 -7.38 -4.57
C ILE A 54 -23.96 -6.04 -4.12
N TYR A 55 -24.18 -5.13 -5.06
CA TYR A 55 -24.92 -3.89 -4.87
C TYR A 55 -25.68 -3.56 -6.15
N ASN A 56 -26.98 -3.31 -6.03
CA ASN A 56 -27.85 -2.97 -7.16
C ASN A 56 -28.48 -1.60 -6.94
N GLY A 57 -27.72 -0.54 -7.19
CA GLY A 57 -28.20 0.84 -7.09
C GLY A 57 -28.92 1.30 -8.35
N GLN A 58 -29.65 2.40 -8.26
CA GLN A 58 -30.33 3.00 -9.42
C GLN A 58 -29.36 3.51 -10.49
N ASN A 59 -28.16 3.95 -10.09
CA ASN A 59 -27.19 4.60 -10.97
C ASN A 59 -26.08 3.68 -11.47
N PHE A 60 -25.78 2.63 -10.72
CA PHE A 60 -24.74 1.65 -11.01
C PHE A 60 -24.94 0.40 -10.16
N GLN A 61 -24.33 -0.70 -10.59
CA GLN A 61 -24.21 -1.94 -9.86
C GLN A 61 -22.74 -2.16 -9.46
N LEU A 62 -22.52 -2.86 -8.35
CA LEU A 62 -21.22 -3.45 -8.05
C LEU A 62 -21.32 -4.96 -8.26
N THR A 63 -20.41 -5.48 -9.07
CA THR A 63 -20.34 -6.92 -9.37
C THR A 63 -19.01 -7.50 -8.96
N LEU A 64 -19.04 -8.65 -8.31
CA LEU A 64 -17.87 -9.50 -8.10
C LEU A 64 -17.73 -10.48 -9.27
N SER A 65 -16.53 -10.58 -9.80
CA SER A 65 -16.22 -11.52 -10.88
C SER A 65 -14.87 -12.18 -10.62
N MET A 66 -14.68 -13.36 -11.18
CA MET A 66 -13.40 -14.05 -11.16
C MET A 66 -12.72 -13.99 -12.54
N SER A 67 -11.39 -14.03 -12.57
CA SER A 67 -10.64 -14.30 -13.81
C SER A 67 -11.06 -15.64 -14.41
N GLU A 68 -10.98 -15.78 -15.74
CA GLU A 68 -11.23 -17.04 -16.45
C GLU A 68 -10.04 -18.02 -16.36
N ASN A 69 -8.86 -17.53 -15.96
CA ASN A 69 -7.65 -18.34 -15.81
C ASN A 69 -7.56 -18.87 -14.38
N TYR A 70 -8.11 -20.05 -14.14
CA TYR A 70 -8.01 -20.76 -12.86
C TYR A 70 -7.83 -22.26 -13.05
N ASN A 71 -7.27 -22.89 -12.02
CA ASN A 71 -7.16 -24.34 -11.94
C ASN A 71 -8.15 -24.86 -10.89
N ILE A 72 -8.98 -25.85 -11.24
CA ILE A 72 -9.85 -26.52 -10.27
C ILE A 72 -9.25 -27.90 -9.98
N GLU A 73 -8.81 -28.12 -8.75
CA GLU A 73 -8.40 -29.45 -8.27
C GLU A 73 -9.60 -30.38 -8.09
N SER A 74 -9.31 -31.68 -8.02
CA SER A 74 -10.32 -32.75 -7.91
C SER A 74 -11.18 -32.68 -6.64
N ASP A 75 -10.69 -31.99 -5.59
CA ASP A 75 -11.42 -31.73 -4.35
C ASP A 75 -12.31 -30.46 -4.42
N GLY A 76 -12.35 -29.81 -5.58
CA GLY A 76 -13.08 -28.56 -5.81
C GLY A 76 -12.37 -27.31 -5.27
N THR A 77 -11.10 -27.42 -4.88
CA THR A 77 -10.26 -26.26 -4.57
C THR A 77 -9.89 -25.56 -5.87
N ILE A 78 -10.17 -24.27 -5.93
CA ILE A 78 -9.81 -23.44 -7.08
C ILE A 78 -8.50 -22.73 -6.73
N TYR A 79 -7.56 -22.66 -7.66
CA TYR A 79 -6.30 -21.92 -7.59
C TYR A 79 -6.28 -20.82 -8.66
N GLU A 80 -5.56 -19.73 -8.38
CA GLU A 80 -5.30 -18.63 -9.33
C GLU A 80 -6.57 -17.83 -9.71
N GLY A 81 -7.63 -17.95 -8.91
CA GLY A 81 -8.89 -17.27 -9.09
C GLY A 81 -8.84 -15.82 -8.62
N ASP A 82 -8.26 -14.93 -9.41
CA ASP A 82 -8.25 -13.50 -9.15
C ASP A 82 -9.69 -12.97 -9.06
N ILE A 83 -10.02 -12.36 -7.94
CA ILE A 83 -11.31 -11.75 -7.66
C ILE A 83 -11.22 -10.26 -7.96
N PHE A 84 -12.18 -9.78 -8.75
CA PHE A 84 -12.32 -8.39 -9.10
C PHE A 84 -13.65 -7.81 -8.65
N LEU A 85 -13.62 -6.53 -8.29
CA LEU A 85 -14.82 -5.72 -8.08
C LEU A 85 -14.96 -4.76 -9.25
N SER A 86 -16.13 -4.75 -9.88
CA SER A 86 -16.43 -3.88 -11.03
C SER A 86 -17.58 -2.92 -10.73
N ILE A 87 -17.48 -1.69 -11.24
CA ILE A 87 -18.60 -0.75 -11.33
C ILE A 87 -19.26 -1.00 -12.70
N VAL A 88 -20.53 -1.38 -12.69
CA VAL A 88 -21.31 -1.63 -13.90
C VAL A 88 -22.40 -0.59 -14.02
N LYS A 89 -22.50 0.06 -15.18
CA LYS A 89 -23.57 1.02 -15.49
C LYS A 89 -24.05 0.78 -16.92
N ASP A 90 -25.36 0.70 -17.10
CA ASP A 90 -25.99 0.40 -18.39
C ASP A 90 -25.44 -0.91 -19.00
N ASN A 91 -25.26 -1.94 -18.16
CA ASN A 91 -24.66 -3.24 -18.49
C ASN A 91 -23.21 -3.17 -19.03
N ILE A 92 -22.51 -2.05 -18.82
CA ILE A 92 -21.12 -1.85 -19.23
C ILE A 92 -20.25 -1.68 -17.99
N VAL A 93 -19.15 -2.45 -17.90
CA VAL A 93 -18.10 -2.25 -16.89
C VAL A 93 -17.42 -0.90 -17.13
N LYS A 94 -17.52 0.01 -16.15
CA LYS A 94 -16.92 1.35 -16.20
C LYS A 94 -15.52 1.38 -15.60
N ASP A 95 -15.32 0.63 -14.52
CA ASP A 95 -14.03 0.50 -13.85
C ASP A 95 -13.98 -0.80 -13.04
N ARG A 96 -12.76 -1.25 -12.72
CA ARG A 96 -12.52 -2.51 -12.03
C ARG A 96 -11.26 -2.44 -11.16
N ILE A 97 -11.33 -3.00 -9.96
CA ILE A 97 -10.18 -3.20 -9.08
C ILE A 97 -9.99 -4.67 -8.72
N TYR A 98 -8.73 -5.04 -8.50
CA TYR A 98 -8.34 -6.32 -7.94
C TYR A 98 -8.61 -6.34 -6.43
N LEU A 99 -9.25 -7.39 -5.94
CA LEU A 99 -9.57 -7.58 -4.52
C LEU A 99 -8.68 -8.61 -3.84
N ALA A 100 -8.55 -9.80 -4.43
CA ALA A 100 -7.87 -10.94 -3.82
C ALA A 100 -7.54 -12.04 -4.85
N ASN A 101 -6.69 -12.98 -4.45
CA ASN A 101 -6.49 -14.29 -5.08
C ASN A 101 -6.47 -15.34 -3.95
N ASN A 102 -6.93 -16.57 -4.23
CA ASN A 102 -7.04 -17.65 -3.24
C ASN A 102 -5.72 -18.21 -2.74
N TYR A 103 -4.61 -17.98 -3.45
CA TYR A 103 -3.36 -18.61 -3.07
C TYR A 103 -2.19 -17.83 -3.66
N ILE A 104 -1.39 -17.21 -2.78
CA ILE A 104 -0.03 -16.80 -3.15
C ILE A 104 0.91 -17.64 -2.29
N ASN A 105 1.44 -18.72 -2.87
CA ASN A 105 2.63 -19.36 -2.34
C ASN A 105 3.79 -18.37 -2.52
N LEU A 106 4.29 -17.81 -1.42
CA LEU A 106 5.42 -16.88 -1.48
C LEU A 106 6.76 -17.64 -1.40
N SER A 107 6.78 -18.81 -0.76
CA SER A 107 7.88 -19.80 -0.71
C SER A 107 7.51 -20.96 0.24
N ASP A 108 8.38 -21.96 0.38
CA ASP A 108 8.25 -23.08 1.33
C ASP A 108 8.04 -22.65 2.81
N PHE A 109 8.36 -21.39 3.16
CA PHE A 109 8.32 -20.87 4.53
C PHE A 109 7.38 -19.66 4.72
N ALA A 110 6.60 -19.29 3.69
CA ALA A 110 5.75 -18.11 3.76
C ALA A 110 4.41 -18.30 3.03
N ALA A 111 3.31 -18.08 3.76
CA ALA A 111 1.96 -18.01 3.21
C ALA A 111 1.47 -16.56 3.20
N ALA A 112 0.55 -16.24 2.29
CA ALA A 112 -0.11 -14.95 2.30
C ALA A 112 -1.62 -15.05 2.17
N TYR A 113 -2.31 -14.16 2.89
CA TYR A 113 -3.76 -14.10 2.95
C TYR A 113 -4.25 -12.75 2.45
N GLN A 114 -5.11 -12.78 1.44
CA GLN A 114 -5.78 -11.59 0.94
C GLN A 114 -7.20 -11.52 1.47
N HIS A 115 -7.51 -10.40 2.10
CA HIS A 115 -8.83 -10.08 2.61
C HIS A 115 -9.32 -8.82 1.92
N TYR A 116 -10.63 -8.75 1.71
CA TYR A 116 -11.29 -7.52 1.32
C TYR A 116 -12.58 -7.35 2.10
N PHE A 117 -13.00 -6.11 2.29
CA PHE A 117 -14.32 -5.78 2.83
C PHE A 117 -14.84 -4.49 2.21
N ILE A 118 -16.16 -4.40 2.11
CA ILE A 118 -16.87 -3.24 1.57
C ILE A 118 -17.81 -2.76 2.69
N THR A 119 -17.70 -1.50 3.10
CA THR A 119 -18.53 -0.94 4.16
C THR A 119 -19.92 -0.59 3.64
N SER A 120 -20.87 -0.35 4.55
CA SER A 120 -22.21 0.16 4.22
C SER A 120 -22.16 1.51 3.49
N GLU A 121 -21.12 2.31 3.75
CA GLU A 121 -20.88 3.61 3.12
C GLU A 121 -20.21 3.48 1.74
N GLY A 122 -19.91 2.26 1.30
CA GLY A 122 -19.27 1.99 0.01
C GLY A 122 -17.75 2.20 0.01
N GLU A 123 -17.10 2.22 1.17
CA GLU A 123 -15.63 2.19 1.25
C GLU A 123 -15.14 0.77 1.01
N ILE A 124 -14.17 0.62 0.09
CA ILE A 124 -13.61 -0.69 -0.26
C ILE A 124 -12.20 -0.78 0.30
N ASN A 125 -11.94 -1.83 1.07
CA ASN A 125 -10.66 -2.04 1.73
C ASN A 125 -10.09 -3.40 1.31
N THR A 126 -8.80 -3.46 1.06
CA THR A 126 -8.06 -4.72 0.90
C THR A 126 -6.94 -4.80 1.93
N LEU A 127 -6.72 -5.99 2.49
CA LEU A 127 -5.61 -6.29 3.39
C LEU A 127 -4.88 -7.54 2.90
N TYR A 128 -3.58 -7.42 2.79
CA TYR A 128 -2.66 -8.49 2.52
C TYR A 128 -1.88 -8.81 3.79
N LEU A 129 -2.09 -9.99 4.35
CA LEU A 129 -1.33 -10.55 5.46
C LEU A 129 -0.25 -11.48 4.94
N ILE A 130 0.90 -11.49 5.60
CA ILE A 130 1.96 -12.48 5.39
C ILE A 130 2.13 -13.28 6.68
N GLU A 131 2.23 -14.60 6.54
CA GLU A 131 2.58 -15.55 7.60
C GLU A 131 3.99 -16.07 7.32
N VAL A 132 4.84 -15.89 8.32
CA VAL A 132 6.23 -16.37 8.37
C VAL A 132 6.44 -17.06 9.72
N GLU A 133 7.63 -17.58 9.98
CA GLU A 133 7.96 -18.21 11.27
C GLU A 133 7.72 -17.28 12.47
N GLU A 134 7.94 -15.97 12.30
CA GLU A 134 7.71 -14.95 13.32
C GLU A 134 6.24 -14.56 13.51
N GLY A 135 5.30 -15.23 12.83
CA GLY A 135 3.86 -15.04 12.97
C GLY A 135 3.19 -14.40 11.75
N ILE A 136 1.97 -13.87 11.96
CA ILE A 136 1.14 -13.30 10.89
C ILE A 136 1.08 -11.78 11.07
N SER A 137 1.44 -11.03 10.03
CA SER A 137 1.44 -9.57 10.07
C SER A 137 0.91 -8.94 8.78
N PRO A 138 0.35 -7.72 8.84
CA PRO A 138 -0.08 -7.02 7.64
C PRO A 138 1.14 -6.59 6.84
N MET A 139 1.14 -6.90 5.55
CA MET A 139 2.15 -6.44 4.59
C MET A 139 1.64 -5.30 3.72
N PHE A 140 0.37 -5.34 3.33
CA PHE A 140 -0.22 -4.34 2.44
C PHE A 140 -1.65 -4.02 2.83
N TRP A 141 -2.04 -2.75 2.81
CA TRP A 141 -3.44 -2.35 2.93
C TRP A 141 -3.75 -1.23 1.93
N LYS A 142 -4.92 -1.31 1.31
CA LYS A 142 -5.44 -0.28 0.41
C LYS A 142 -6.86 0.07 0.79
N HIS A 143 -7.21 1.33 0.63
CA HIS A 143 -8.59 1.76 0.71
C HIS A 143 -8.98 2.64 -0.47
N TYR A 144 -10.11 2.29 -1.05
CA TYR A 144 -10.69 2.90 -2.24
C TYR A 144 -12.06 3.49 -1.90
N LYS A 145 -12.39 4.57 -2.61
CA LYS A 145 -13.73 5.13 -2.68
C LYS A 145 -14.23 5.13 -4.12
N ILE A 146 -15.53 5.11 -4.29
CA ILE A 146 -16.15 5.26 -5.61
C ILE A 146 -16.36 6.74 -5.88
N ASP A 147 -15.77 7.24 -6.97
CA ASP A 147 -16.16 8.51 -7.57
C ASP A 147 -17.40 8.27 -8.43
N ASN A 148 -18.58 8.55 -7.88
CA ASN A 148 -19.87 8.33 -8.55
C ASN A 148 -20.05 9.19 -9.81
N GLN A 149 -19.32 10.30 -9.96
CA GLN A 149 -19.42 11.15 -11.14
C GLN A 149 -18.61 10.57 -12.30
N LYS A 150 -17.39 10.09 -11.99
CA LYS A 150 -16.50 9.48 -13.00
C LYS A 150 -16.73 7.99 -13.19
N MET A 151 -17.51 7.37 -12.30
CA MET A 151 -17.71 5.92 -12.21
C MET A 151 -16.39 5.16 -12.12
N LYS A 152 -15.53 5.59 -11.18
CA LYS A 152 -14.19 5.01 -10.97
C LYS A 152 -13.92 4.69 -9.51
N PHE A 153 -13.11 3.66 -9.29
CA PHE A 153 -12.47 3.44 -8.00
C PHE A 153 -11.27 4.37 -7.85
N VAL A 154 -11.26 5.13 -6.76
CA VAL A 154 -10.19 6.07 -6.44
C VAL A 154 -9.49 5.58 -5.19
N LEU A 155 -8.25 5.11 -5.35
CA LEU A 155 -7.36 4.76 -4.24
C LEU A 155 -7.12 6.02 -3.39
N GLN A 156 -7.51 5.96 -2.12
CA GLN A 156 -7.36 7.06 -1.16
C GLN A 156 -6.04 6.96 -0.43
N ASP A 157 -5.75 5.76 0.07
CA ASP A 157 -4.59 5.51 0.90
C ASP A 157 -4.10 4.08 0.76
N MET A 158 -2.80 3.96 1.02
CA MET A 158 -2.06 2.74 0.87
C MET A 158 -1.00 2.68 1.97
N LEU A 159 -0.88 1.50 2.53
CA LEU A 159 -0.02 1.22 3.67
C LEU A 159 0.81 -0.01 3.32
N VAL A 160 2.13 0.10 3.45
CA VAL A 160 3.06 -0.98 3.07
C VAL A 160 4.04 -1.24 4.21
N ASN A 161 4.11 -2.48 4.66
CA ASN A 161 5.10 -2.93 5.62
C ASN A 161 6.19 -3.73 4.87
N VAL A 162 7.44 -3.32 5.01
CA VAL A 162 8.59 -4.01 4.41
C VAL A 162 9.42 -4.75 5.45
N LYS A 163 10.10 -5.82 5.02
CA LYS A 163 11.04 -6.56 5.87
C LYS A 163 12.04 -5.56 6.46
N ASN A 164 12.36 -5.70 7.76
CA ASN A 164 13.23 -4.79 8.56
C ASN A 164 12.54 -3.63 9.30
N GLY A 165 11.22 -3.65 9.47
CA GLY A 165 10.50 -2.71 10.34
C GLY A 165 10.37 -1.29 9.77
N VAL A 166 10.53 -1.14 8.46
CA VAL A 166 10.20 0.09 7.73
C VAL A 166 8.77 -0.03 7.22
N ARG A 167 8.03 1.06 7.33
CA ARG A 167 6.62 1.16 6.96
C ARG A 167 6.42 2.39 6.09
N TYR A 168 5.58 2.27 5.08
CA TYR A 168 5.25 3.36 4.17
C TYR A 168 3.77 3.68 4.32
N GLN A 169 3.47 4.97 4.46
CA GLN A 169 2.12 5.49 4.41
C GLN A 169 1.99 6.44 3.22
N ILE A 170 1.09 6.10 2.31
CA ILE A 170 0.80 6.88 1.13
C ILE A 170 -0.66 7.33 1.21
N VAL A 171 -0.90 8.63 1.08
CA VAL A 171 -2.26 9.20 0.98
C VAL A 171 -2.32 9.95 -0.34
N TYR A 172 -3.11 9.41 -1.28
CA TYR A 172 -3.18 9.94 -2.62
C TYR A 172 -3.98 11.26 -2.65
N PRO A 173 -3.60 12.19 -3.53
CA PRO A 173 -2.43 12.12 -4.42
C PRO A 173 -1.15 12.70 -3.78
N ASN A 174 -1.10 13.14 -2.52
CA ASN A 174 -0.12 14.14 -2.10
C ASN A 174 0.70 13.86 -0.84
N GLN A 175 0.66 12.64 -0.29
CA GLN A 175 1.49 12.30 0.87
C GLN A 175 2.20 10.98 0.67
N PHE A 176 3.51 10.99 0.95
CA PHE A 176 4.36 9.81 1.01
C PHE A 176 5.24 9.92 2.26
N ASN A 177 5.03 9.02 3.20
CA ASN A 177 5.70 9.01 4.50
C ASN A 177 6.44 7.69 4.69
N VAL A 178 7.71 7.78 5.11
CA VAL A 178 8.53 6.65 5.51
C VAL A 178 8.62 6.64 7.03
N ILE A 179 8.01 5.63 7.66
CA ILE A 179 7.93 5.43 9.11
C ILE A 179 8.86 4.27 9.45
N SER A 180 9.93 4.53 10.18
CA SER A 180 10.88 3.50 10.58
C SER A 180 11.12 3.59 12.07
N ASN A 181 11.11 2.44 12.75
CA ASN A 181 11.47 2.36 14.17
C ASN A 181 12.99 2.38 14.37
N LYS A 182 13.78 2.26 13.29
CA LYS A 182 15.23 2.40 13.33
C LYS A 182 15.60 3.87 13.52
N SER A 183 16.55 4.14 14.42
CA SER A 183 17.15 5.45 14.55
C SER A 183 17.68 5.91 13.20
N VAL A 184 17.58 7.21 12.91
CA VAL A 184 18.20 7.79 11.70
C VAL A 184 19.71 7.73 11.91
N THR A 185 20.36 6.68 11.42
CA THR A 185 21.81 6.65 11.30
C THR A 185 22.22 7.77 10.36
N LYS A 186 23.20 8.58 10.79
CA LYS A 186 23.84 9.51 9.87
C LYS A 186 24.59 8.65 8.85
N ILE A 187 24.07 8.59 7.64
CA ILE A 187 24.80 8.02 6.50
C ILE A 187 26.06 8.88 6.29
N ASP A 188 27.23 8.26 6.27
CA ASP A 188 28.47 8.98 5.99
C ASP A 188 28.55 9.34 4.49
N SER A 189 29.50 10.19 4.11
CA SER A 189 29.60 10.67 2.73
C SER A 189 29.98 9.58 1.72
N GLN A 190 30.76 8.59 2.14
CA GLN A 190 31.21 7.50 1.27
C GLN A 190 30.09 6.49 1.08
N GLU A 191 29.40 6.13 2.15
CA GLU A 191 28.20 5.29 2.14
C GLU A 191 27.07 5.94 1.33
N LEU A 192 26.82 7.24 1.53
CA LEU A 192 25.84 7.99 0.74
C LEU A 192 26.16 7.92 -0.75
N LYS A 193 27.43 8.12 -1.11
CA LYS A 193 27.85 8.06 -2.51
C LYS A 193 27.71 6.66 -3.09
N SER A 194 28.11 5.62 -2.34
CA SER A 194 27.91 4.22 -2.76
C SER A 194 26.43 3.93 -3.00
N CYS A 195 25.56 4.38 -2.11
CA CYS A 195 24.12 4.22 -2.24
C CYS A 195 23.55 5.02 -3.43
N GLU A 196 24.13 6.17 -3.75
CA GLU A 196 23.81 6.99 -4.92
C GLU A 196 24.35 6.43 -6.24
N ASP A 197 25.39 5.61 -6.19
CA ASP A 197 25.99 4.94 -7.35
C ASP A 197 25.29 3.61 -7.66
N GLU A 198 24.80 2.89 -6.64
CA GLU A 198 23.96 1.66 -6.74
C GLU A 198 22.50 1.95 -7.15
N TYR A 199 22.23 3.17 -7.61
CA TYR A 199 20.89 3.71 -7.74
C TYR A 199 20.17 3.22 -9.00
N ASP A 200 19.78 1.95 -9.02
CA ASP A 200 18.93 1.39 -10.08
C ASP A 200 17.44 1.64 -9.78
N LYS A 201 16.77 2.36 -10.68
CA LYS A 201 15.34 2.73 -10.60
C LYS A 201 14.40 1.50 -10.61
N GLU A 202 14.92 0.32 -10.89
CA GLU A 202 14.16 -0.92 -10.98
C GLU A 202 14.31 -1.83 -9.75
N GLU A 203 15.28 -1.56 -8.87
CA GLU A 203 15.56 -2.40 -7.70
C GLU A 203 15.32 -1.66 -6.38
N TYR A 204 14.85 -2.39 -5.37
CA TYR A 204 14.65 -1.88 -4.02
C TYR A 204 15.80 -2.30 -3.13
N TYR A 205 16.70 -1.36 -2.89
CA TYR A 205 17.79 -1.53 -1.94
C TYR A 205 17.44 -0.97 -0.56
N SER A 206 17.99 -1.58 0.49
CA SER A 206 17.84 -1.11 1.86
C SER A 206 18.28 0.35 2.04
N CYS A 207 19.28 0.78 1.26
CA CYS A 207 19.87 2.11 1.31
C CYS A 207 18.94 3.25 0.85
N TYR A 208 17.91 2.96 0.04
CA TYR A 208 16.97 3.97 -0.46
C TYR A 208 16.33 4.79 0.65
N VAL A 209 16.00 4.12 1.74
CA VAL A 209 15.37 4.73 2.92
C VAL A 209 16.31 5.77 3.53
N ASP A 210 17.60 5.48 3.59
CA ASP A 210 18.58 6.34 4.24
C ASP A 210 18.94 7.54 3.34
N VAL A 211 19.09 7.32 2.03
CA VAL A 211 19.24 8.43 1.05
C VAL A 211 18.00 9.34 1.07
N TYR A 212 16.79 8.75 1.10
CA TYR A 212 15.55 9.51 1.19
C TYR A 212 15.51 10.38 2.45
N LYS A 213 15.78 9.77 3.61
CA LYS A 213 15.81 10.48 4.90
C LYS A 213 16.88 11.58 4.90
N HIS A 214 18.06 11.33 4.33
CA HIS A 214 19.13 12.32 4.23
C HIS A 214 18.66 13.59 3.51
N TYR A 215 18.17 13.46 2.28
CA TYR A 215 17.73 14.61 1.48
C TYR A 215 16.46 15.26 2.02
N HIS A 216 15.52 14.47 2.54
CA HIS A 216 14.32 14.97 3.22
C HIS A 216 14.69 15.89 4.41
N ASN A 217 15.60 15.44 5.28
CA ASN A 217 16.06 16.20 6.44
C ASN A 217 16.87 17.44 6.03
N ARG A 218 17.78 17.29 5.05
CA ARG A 218 18.59 18.40 4.53
C ARG A 218 17.72 19.50 3.92
N LEU A 219 16.69 19.14 3.14
CA LEU A 219 15.73 20.11 2.59
C LEU A 219 15.01 20.87 3.70
N LYS A 220 14.52 20.18 4.73
CA LYS A 220 13.87 20.81 5.89
C LYS A 220 14.79 21.81 6.59
N GLN A 221 16.06 21.44 6.80
CA GLN A 221 17.07 22.33 7.38
C GLN A 221 17.32 23.57 6.49
N LYS A 222 17.46 23.39 5.18
CA LYS A 222 17.70 24.49 4.23
C LYS A 222 16.52 25.46 4.15
N ILE A 223 15.29 24.96 4.14
CA ILE A 223 14.08 25.82 4.19
C ILE A 223 14.04 26.61 5.50
N ASN A 224 14.35 25.98 6.63
CA ASN A 224 14.40 26.69 7.90
C ASN A 224 15.48 27.78 7.92
N LEU A 225 16.64 27.53 7.32
CA LEU A 225 17.70 28.52 7.18
C LEU A 225 17.28 29.69 6.27
N LEU A 226 16.69 29.40 5.11
CA LEU A 226 16.17 30.42 4.19
C LEU A 226 15.13 31.32 4.87
N ASN A 227 14.16 30.72 5.57
CA ASN A 227 13.11 31.46 6.27
C ASN A 227 13.63 32.31 7.44
N LYS A 228 14.80 31.96 8.00
CA LYS A 228 15.46 32.77 9.04
C LYS A 228 16.24 33.95 8.45
N ASN A 229 16.89 33.74 7.31
CA ASN A 229 17.76 34.74 6.70
C ASN A 229 17.00 35.72 5.79
N ASN A 230 15.81 35.36 5.32
CA ASN A 230 15.04 36.17 4.39
C ASN A 230 13.64 36.51 4.95
N ASN A 231 13.41 37.79 5.26
CA ASN A 231 12.14 38.27 5.81
C ASN A 231 11.00 38.32 4.77
N THR A 232 11.36 38.35 3.48
CA THR A 232 10.42 38.51 2.36
C THR A 232 9.94 37.18 1.76
N ILE A 233 10.76 36.13 1.81
CA ILE A 233 10.42 34.81 1.24
C ILE A 233 10.18 33.81 2.36
N LYS A 234 8.90 33.46 2.61
CA LYS A 234 8.53 32.37 3.51
C LYS A 234 8.11 31.13 2.73
N LYS A 235 9.01 30.16 2.64
CA LYS A 235 8.74 28.88 1.99
C LYS A 235 8.15 27.88 2.99
N SER A 236 7.00 27.30 2.65
CA SER A 236 6.36 26.26 3.46
C SER A 236 6.86 24.88 3.04
N TYR A 237 7.56 24.20 3.96
CA TYR A 237 7.99 22.82 3.77
C TYR A 237 6.80 21.89 3.43
N LEU A 238 5.69 22.01 4.17
CA LEU A 238 4.52 21.15 3.98
C LEU A 238 3.87 21.33 2.60
N LYS A 239 3.74 22.57 2.11
CA LYS A 239 3.18 22.82 0.77
C LYS A 239 4.07 22.23 -0.32
N LEU A 240 5.39 22.39 -0.17
CA LEU A 240 6.38 21.85 -1.10
C LEU A 240 6.36 20.32 -1.11
N GLN A 241 6.37 19.69 0.07
CA GLN A 241 6.31 18.24 0.21
C GLN A 241 5.05 17.67 -0.46
N LYS A 242 3.89 18.28 -0.25
CA LYS A 242 2.63 17.87 -0.92
C LYS A 242 2.74 17.96 -2.43
N LYS A 243 3.30 19.05 -2.96
CA LYS A 243 3.48 19.24 -4.41
C LYS A 243 4.40 18.18 -5.00
N MET A 244 5.54 17.92 -4.37
CA MET A 244 6.51 16.92 -4.82
C MET A 244 5.92 15.50 -4.77
N ALA A 245 5.22 15.17 -3.68
CA ALA A 245 4.52 13.89 -3.55
C ALA A 245 3.45 13.73 -4.64
N SER A 246 2.68 14.79 -4.96
CA SER A 246 1.73 14.75 -6.08
C SER A 246 2.36 14.39 -7.40
N SER A 247 3.47 15.00 -7.78
CA SER A 247 4.14 14.64 -9.03
C SER A 247 4.72 13.21 -9.01
N CYS A 248 5.14 12.71 -7.84
CA CYS A 248 5.77 11.39 -7.75
C CYS A 248 4.76 10.24 -7.58
N LEU A 249 3.53 10.53 -7.16
CA LEU A 249 2.44 9.56 -6.95
C LEU A 249 1.49 9.45 -8.15
N GLU A 250 1.83 10.06 -9.29
CA GLU A 250 1.16 9.80 -10.57
C GLU A 250 1.47 8.38 -11.11
N LEU A 251 2.49 7.73 -10.56
CA LEU A 251 2.83 6.35 -10.86
C LEU A 251 1.67 5.41 -10.50
N PRO A 252 1.32 4.42 -11.36
CA PRO A 252 0.28 3.47 -11.04
C PRO A 252 0.68 2.67 -9.78
N PRO A 253 -0.20 2.59 -8.77
CA PRO A 253 0.07 1.80 -7.57
C PRO A 253 0.19 0.31 -7.95
N PRO A 254 0.96 -0.49 -7.19
CA PRO A 254 1.04 -1.94 -7.43
C PRO A 254 -0.35 -2.55 -7.35
N VAL A 255 -0.65 -3.57 -8.14
CA VAL A 255 -1.98 -4.18 -8.19
C VAL A 255 -2.13 -5.17 -7.04
N SER A 256 -1.12 -6.01 -6.86
CA SER A 256 -1.07 -7.03 -5.81
C SER A 256 -0.20 -6.60 -4.62
N GLY A 257 -0.25 -7.38 -3.54
CA GLY A 257 0.71 -7.27 -2.44
C GLY A 257 2.06 -7.92 -2.73
N ASN A 258 2.35 -8.33 -3.97
CA ASN A 258 3.61 -8.97 -4.32
C ASN A 258 4.79 -7.99 -4.15
N ARG A 259 5.90 -8.46 -3.56
CA ARG A 259 7.17 -7.75 -3.45
C ARG A 259 7.72 -7.32 -4.81
N GLY A 260 7.60 -8.18 -5.83
CA GLY A 260 8.07 -7.89 -7.18
C GLY A 260 7.43 -6.66 -7.82
N GLU A 261 6.22 -6.29 -7.42
CA GLU A 261 5.56 -5.04 -7.87
C GLU A 261 5.75 -3.90 -6.87
N THR A 262 5.60 -4.22 -5.58
CA THR A 262 5.58 -3.24 -4.49
C THR A 262 6.92 -2.56 -4.30
N ASP A 263 7.99 -3.35 -4.30
CA ASP A 263 9.32 -2.87 -3.98
C ASP A 263 9.83 -1.91 -5.08
N PRO A 264 9.74 -2.23 -6.40
CA PRO A 264 10.06 -1.27 -7.46
C PRO A 264 9.19 -0.01 -7.45
N TYR A 265 7.90 -0.13 -7.12
CA TYR A 265 7.02 1.04 -6.99
C TYR A 265 7.54 2.01 -5.91
N LEU A 266 7.87 1.50 -4.72
CA LEU A 266 8.41 2.31 -3.63
C LEU A 266 9.75 2.95 -4.01
N SER A 267 10.65 2.21 -4.68
CA SER A 267 11.91 2.74 -5.20
C SER A 267 11.70 3.91 -6.15
N LYS A 268 10.80 3.77 -7.13
CA LYS A 268 10.49 4.82 -8.12
C LYS A 268 9.94 6.09 -7.47
N VAL A 269 9.02 5.94 -6.51
CA VAL A 269 8.46 7.08 -5.77
C VAL A 269 9.54 7.79 -4.94
N MET A 270 10.35 7.03 -4.19
CA MET A 270 11.44 7.60 -3.39
C MET A 270 12.50 8.30 -4.25
N PHE A 271 12.87 7.68 -5.38
CA PHE A 271 13.80 8.28 -6.33
C PHE A 271 13.29 9.63 -6.83
N CYS A 272 12.05 9.68 -7.31
CA CYS A 272 11.42 10.91 -7.77
C CYS A 272 11.45 11.99 -6.68
N LEU A 273 11.15 11.63 -5.43
CA LEU A 273 11.19 12.55 -4.30
C LEU A 273 12.62 13.04 -4.02
N ILE A 274 13.63 12.15 -4.05
CA ILE A 274 15.03 12.51 -3.84
C ILE A 274 15.52 13.49 -4.91
N GLN A 275 15.19 13.26 -6.19
CA GLN A 275 15.55 14.20 -7.27
C GLN A 275 14.90 15.57 -7.07
N ASN A 276 13.62 15.60 -6.70
CA ASN A 276 12.92 16.84 -6.36
C ASN A 276 13.57 17.55 -5.16
N TYR A 277 13.97 16.82 -4.12
CA TYR A 277 14.67 17.37 -2.96
C TYR A 277 16.03 17.95 -3.33
N LYS A 278 16.85 17.22 -4.12
CA LYS A 278 18.14 17.70 -4.62
C LYS A 278 18.01 19.01 -5.37
N GLN A 279 17.11 19.06 -6.36
CA GLN A 279 16.88 20.26 -7.16
C GLN A 279 16.46 21.46 -6.30
N GLU A 280 15.56 21.23 -5.35
CA GLU A 280 15.08 22.29 -4.48
C GLU A 280 16.13 22.76 -3.47
N ILE A 281 16.95 21.86 -2.93
CA ILE A 281 18.11 22.21 -2.11
C ILE A 281 19.05 23.13 -2.90
N THR A 282 19.39 22.78 -4.14
CA THR A 282 20.24 23.61 -5.01
C THR A 282 19.63 25.00 -5.26
N ASN A 283 18.30 25.07 -5.48
CA ASN A 283 17.62 26.35 -5.67
C ASN A 283 17.67 27.22 -4.41
N ILE A 284 17.46 26.63 -3.23
CA ILE A 284 17.56 27.33 -1.94
C ILE A 284 19.01 27.78 -1.68
N GLU A 285 20.00 26.96 -2.00
CA GLU A 285 21.42 27.31 -1.85
C GLU A 285 21.80 28.51 -2.72
N LYS A 286 21.29 28.60 -3.96
CA LYS A 286 21.44 29.80 -4.81
C LYS A 286 20.79 31.03 -4.18
N GLN A 287 19.59 30.89 -3.61
CA GLN A 287 18.88 32.00 -2.95
C GLN A 287 19.55 32.47 -1.65
N LEU A 288 20.31 31.60 -0.98
CA LEU A 288 21.05 31.93 0.24
C LEU A 288 22.42 32.56 -0.05
N ALA A 289 22.94 32.40 -1.26
CA ALA A 289 24.21 32.99 -1.70
C ALA A 289 24.06 34.43 -2.21
N HIS A 290 22.82 34.91 -2.34
CA HIS A 290 22.44 36.27 -2.74
C HIS A 290 21.70 36.96 -1.59
#